data_AF-A0A847F6Z3-F1
#
_entry.id   AF-A0A847F6Z3-F1
#
_cell.length_a   1.000
_cell.length_b   1.000
_cell.length_c   1.000
_cell.angle_alpha   90.00
_cell.angle_beta   90.00
_cell.angle_gamma   90.00
#
_symmetry.space_group_name_H-M   'P 1'
#
loop_
_entity.id
_entity.type
_entity.pdbx_description
1 polymer ?
#
loop_
_entity_poly.entity_id
_entity_poly.type
_entity_poly.pdbx_seq_one_letter_code
_entity_poly.pdbx_strand_id
1 'polypeptide(L)'
;MVGFFRALSFPALLLAATLLRGETPTNLQELPSAGASNETSHETATKGHRAHTAKLPTRSAPIGINLARPNHWSSSHPFVDAIKLADDWVGGTPRDFRDGRRLSLDAYGWVSSLAENQVARMVIFGRDAIRPEGVYTLKYQGSGEFGFEGGVEVLSRAKGELKVRIRNGTAVVLRLSATSP
;
A
#
# COMPACT_ATOMS: atom_id res chain seq x y z
N MET A 1 22.26 26.40 43.08
CA MET A 1 22.24 26.97 41.72
C MET A 1 21.56 25.95 40.82
N VAL A 2 20.29 26.17 40.50
CA VAL A 2 19.41 25.19 39.83
C VAL A 2 19.57 25.34 38.32
N GLY A 3 20.18 24.35 37.67
CA GLY A 3 20.36 24.32 36.22
C GLY A 3 19.11 23.81 35.52
N PHE A 4 18.36 24.71 34.90
CA PHE A 4 17.28 24.38 33.96
C PHE A 4 17.89 23.77 32.69
N PHE A 5 17.76 22.45 32.52
CA PHE A 5 17.88 21.84 31.20
C PHE A 5 16.59 22.14 30.42
N ARG A 6 16.69 23.08 29.48
CA ARG A 6 15.68 23.25 28.43
C ARG A 6 15.62 21.95 27.63
N ALA A 7 14.50 21.23 27.71
CA ALA A 7 14.15 20.20 26.76
C ALA A 7 14.10 20.84 25.37
N LEU A 8 15.07 20.49 24.50
CA LEU A 8 14.92 20.74 23.07
C LEU A 8 13.76 19.85 22.60
N SER A 9 12.65 20.49 22.25
CA SER A 9 11.58 19.85 21.48
C SER A 9 12.15 19.53 20.11
N PHE A 10 12.47 18.25 19.87
CA PHE A 10 12.76 17.74 18.54
C PHE A 10 11.45 17.67 17.75
N PRO A 11 11.44 18.07 16.46
CA PRO A 11 10.24 17.98 15.65
C PRO A 11 9.91 16.51 15.40
N ALA A 12 8.66 16.13 15.67
CA ALA A 12 8.10 14.82 15.41
C ALA A 12 8.44 14.36 13.99
N LEU A 13 9.17 13.26 13.91
CA LEU A 13 9.74 12.75 12.68
C LEU A 13 8.67 11.92 11.95
N LEU A 14 8.21 12.44 10.81
CA LEU A 14 7.14 11.88 9.99
C LEU A 14 7.49 10.47 9.49
N LEU A 15 6.61 9.50 9.69
CA LEU A 15 6.87 8.09 9.39
C LEU A 15 6.02 7.59 8.21
N ALA A 16 6.15 8.20 7.02
CA ALA A 16 5.44 7.71 5.84
C ALA A 16 6.08 6.41 5.32
N ALA A 17 5.34 5.31 5.23
CA ALA A 17 5.85 4.04 4.67
C ALA A 17 5.15 3.64 3.35
N THR A 18 5.89 3.10 2.38
CA THR A 18 5.36 2.57 1.11
C THR A 18 6.04 1.25 0.80
N LEU A 19 5.31 0.20 0.43
CA LEU A 19 5.87 -1.10 0.08
C LEU A 19 5.68 -1.40 -1.41
N LEU A 20 6.69 -1.07 -2.22
CA LEU A 20 6.63 -1.18 -3.68
C LEU A 20 7.17 -2.52 -4.18
N ARG A 21 6.41 -3.19 -5.06
CA ARG A 21 6.89 -4.35 -5.81
C ARG A 21 7.90 -3.91 -6.89
N GLY A 22 9.02 -4.62 -7.00
CA GLY A 22 9.94 -4.45 -8.15
C GLY A 22 9.42 -5.18 -9.40
N GLU A 23 9.55 -4.56 -10.56
CA GLU A 23 9.27 -5.22 -11.85
C GLU A 23 10.39 -6.20 -12.21
N THR A 24 10.05 -7.44 -12.53
CA THR A 24 10.91 -8.30 -13.36
C THR A 24 10.78 -7.83 -14.81
N PRO A 25 11.87 -7.58 -15.54
CA PRO A 25 11.78 -7.15 -16.94
C PRO A 25 11.18 -8.28 -17.78
N THR A 26 9.91 -8.13 -18.17
CA THR A 26 9.24 -9.01 -19.12
C THR A 26 9.67 -8.59 -20.53
N ASN A 27 10.34 -9.50 -21.22
CA ASN A 27 10.70 -9.36 -22.63
C ASN A 27 9.41 -9.19 -23.47
N LEU A 28 9.20 -7.99 -24.00
CA LEU A 28 8.06 -7.66 -24.86
C LEU A 28 8.34 -8.21 -26.27
N GLN A 29 8.02 -9.49 -26.50
CA GLN A 29 7.81 -9.98 -27.86
C GLN A 29 6.37 -9.70 -28.30
N GLU A 30 6.26 -9.15 -29.51
CA GLU A 30 5.07 -8.56 -30.13
C GLU A 30 3.86 -9.48 -30.20
N LEU A 31 2.67 -8.91 -29.94
CA LEU A 31 1.37 -9.53 -30.23
C LEU A 31 1.10 -9.47 -31.75
N PRO A 32 0.65 -10.56 -32.40
CA PRO A 32 0.25 -10.50 -33.81
C PRO A 32 -1.04 -9.71 -33.99
N SER A 33 -1.02 -8.79 -34.95
CA SER A 33 -2.14 -7.98 -35.42
C SER A 33 -3.21 -8.86 -36.09
N ALA A 34 -4.43 -8.89 -35.54
CA ALA A 34 -5.56 -9.59 -36.15
C ALA A 34 -6.39 -8.62 -37.00
N GLY A 35 -6.57 -9.01 -38.26
CA GLY A 35 -7.08 -8.21 -39.37
C GLY A 35 -8.53 -7.73 -39.25
N ALA A 36 -8.78 -6.62 -39.92
CA ALA A 36 -10.09 -6.06 -40.19
C ALA A 36 -10.84 -6.88 -41.25
N SER A 37 -12.13 -7.11 -41.04
CA SER A 37 -13.05 -7.55 -42.09
C SER A 37 -14.36 -6.74 -42.03
N ASN A 38 -14.73 -6.24 -43.21
CA ASN A 38 -15.79 -5.28 -43.50
C ASN A 38 -17.20 -5.82 -43.22
N GLU A 39 -18.09 -4.96 -42.70
CA GLU A 39 -19.54 -5.17 -42.72
C GLU A 39 -20.20 -4.29 -43.81
N THR A 40 -21.00 -4.98 -44.62
CA THR A 40 -21.77 -4.48 -45.76
C THR A 40 -22.93 -3.58 -45.32
N SER A 41 -23.12 -2.47 -46.02
CA SER A 41 -24.14 -1.45 -45.79
C SER A 41 -25.55 -1.92 -46.20
N HIS A 42 -26.56 -1.61 -45.39
CA HIS A 42 -27.94 -1.41 -45.86
C HIS A 42 -28.50 -0.12 -45.27
N GLU A 43 -28.63 0.87 -46.15
CA GLU A 43 -29.19 2.19 -45.91
C GLU A 43 -30.70 2.16 -46.08
N THR A 44 -31.43 2.72 -45.11
CA THR A 44 -32.82 3.17 -45.33
C THR A 44 -33.00 4.46 -44.55
N ALA A 45 -33.06 5.56 -45.30
CA ALA A 45 -33.18 6.92 -44.81
C ALA A 45 -34.62 7.25 -44.41
N THR A 46 -34.83 7.71 -43.18
CA THR A 46 -36.05 8.47 -42.84
C THR A 46 -35.77 9.55 -41.78
N LYS A 47 -35.99 10.81 -42.20
CA LYS A 47 -36.38 12.00 -41.41
C LYS A 47 -35.32 12.66 -40.52
N GLY A 48 -34.78 13.78 -41.05
CA GLY A 48 -33.83 14.65 -40.39
C GLY A 48 -34.34 15.27 -39.09
N HIS A 49 -33.63 14.98 -38.01
CA HIS A 49 -33.56 15.83 -36.83
C HIS A 49 -32.23 16.59 -36.95
N ARG A 50 -32.26 17.93 -36.87
CA ARG A 50 -31.04 18.75 -36.85
C ARG A 50 -30.12 18.21 -35.75
N ALA A 51 -28.98 17.66 -36.14
CA ALA A 51 -27.95 17.23 -35.21
C ALA A 51 -27.41 18.48 -34.50
N HIS A 52 -27.77 18.65 -33.24
CA HIS A 52 -26.93 19.43 -32.34
C HIS A 52 -25.67 18.58 -32.12
N THR A 53 -24.61 18.83 -32.90
CA THR A 53 -23.28 18.26 -32.66
C THR A 53 -22.67 18.93 -31.42
N ALA A 54 -23.26 18.67 -30.26
CA ALA A 54 -22.51 18.73 -29.03
C ALA A 54 -21.63 17.49 -29.03
N LYS A 55 -20.34 17.66 -29.38
CA LYS A 55 -19.32 16.67 -29.07
C LYS A 55 -19.28 16.55 -27.56
N LEU A 56 -20.05 15.62 -26.99
CA LEU A 56 -19.90 15.24 -25.60
C LEU A 56 -18.44 14.79 -25.46
N PRO A 57 -17.64 15.35 -24.53
CA PRO A 57 -16.40 14.72 -24.20
C PRO A 57 -16.76 13.32 -23.70
N THR A 58 -16.48 12.28 -24.48
CA THR A 58 -16.36 10.91 -23.97
C THR A 58 -15.09 10.88 -23.12
N ARG A 59 -15.10 11.62 -22.02
CA ARG A 59 -14.30 11.26 -20.87
C ARG A 59 -14.92 9.93 -20.46
N SER A 60 -14.27 8.83 -20.82
CA SER A 60 -14.61 7.49 -20.33
C SER A 60 -14.89 7.64 -18.84
N ALA A 61 -16.17 7.62 -18.46
CA ALA A 61 -16.53 7.71 -17.06
C ALA A 61 -16.05 6.38 -16.48
N PRO A 62 -15.14 6.36 -15.49
CA PRO A 62 -14.76 5.11 -14.88
C PRO A 62 -16.02 4.51 -14.24
N ILE A 63 -16.60 3.49 -14.87
CA ILE A 63 -17.67 2.69 -14.31
C ILE A 63 -17.01 1.71 -13.34
N GLY A 64 -17.27 1.91 -12.04
CA GLY A 64 -17.00 0.95 -11.00
C GLY A 64 -18.25 0.83 -10.15
N ILE A 65 -18.94 -0.32 -10.22
CA ILE A 65 -20.07 -0.64 -9.35
C ILE A 65 -19.77 -1.94 -8.61
N ASN A 66 -20.27 -2.07 -7.39
CA ASN A 66 -20.08 -3.26 -6.53
C ASN A 66 -18.62 -3.60 -6.20
N LEU A 67 -17.71 -2.62 -6.17
CA LEU A 67 -16.35 -2.83 -5.69
C LEU A 67 -16.32 -2.75 -4.17
N ALA A 68 -15.88 -3.84 -3.52
CA ALA A 68 -15.52 -3.80 -2.11
C ALA A 68 -14.27 -2.94 -1.91
N ARG A 69 -14.10 -2.35 -0.72
CA ARG A 69 -12.84 -1.70 -0.35
C ARG A 69 -11.72 -2.76 -0.37
N PRO A 70 -10.64 -2.55 -1.13
CA PRO A 70 -9.48 -3.42 -1.04
C PRO A 70 -8.89 -3.39 0.37
N ASN A 71 -8.54 -4.56 0.90
CA ASN A 71 -7.99 -4.73 2.25
C ASN A 71 -7.10 -5.99 2.33
N HIS A 72 -6.59 -6.31 3.52
CA HIS A 72 -5.49 -7.27 3.68
C HIS A 72 -5.87 -8.72 3.39
N TRP A 73 -7.17 -9.05 3.31
CA TRP A 73 -7.67 -10.37 2.91
C TRP A 73 -8.15 -10.42 1.46
N SER A 74 -8.07 -9.30 0.73
CA SER A 74 -8.56 -9.21 -0.64
C SER A 74 -7.71 -10.07 -1.57
N SER A 75 -8.36 -10.75 -2.52
CA SER A 75 -7.66 -11.48 -3.59
C SER A 75 -7.20 -10.55 -4.73
N SER A 76 -7.85 -9.39 -4.88
CA SER A 76 -7.47 -8.38 -5.86
C SER A 76 -6.42 -7.41 -5.30
N HIS A 77 -5.42 -7.11 -6.13
CA HIS A 77 -4.26 -6.28 -5.77
C HIS A 77 -4.09 -5.13 -6.78
N PRO A 78 -4.98 -4.11 -6.75
CA PRO A 78 -4.97 -3.05 -7.75
C PRO A 78 -3.83 -2.03 -7.55
N PHE A 79 -3.12 -2.09 -6.42
CA PHE A 79 -2.08 -1.14 -6.06
C PHE A 79 -0.70 -1.80 -6.07
N VAL A 80 0.29 -1.08 -6.58
CA VAL A 80 1.71 -1.45 -6.44
C VAL A 80 2.17 -1.32 -4.98
N ASP A 81 1.62 -0.34 -4.26
CA ASP A 81 1.85 -0.15 -2.84
C ASP A 81 0.92 -1.04 -2.01
N ALA A 82 1.47 -2.10 -1.44
CA ALA A 82 0.72 -3.07 -0.65
C ALA A 82 0.15 -2.47 0.65
N ILE A 83 0.71 -1.37 1.17
CA ILE A 83 0.20 -0.72 2.38
C ILE A 83 -1.21 -0.15 2.17
N LYS A 84 -1.60 0.15 0.93
CA LYS A 84 -2.97 0.57 0.61
C LYS A 84 -4.03 -0.51 0.85
N LEU A 85 -3.61 -1.77 1.01
CA LEU A 85 -4.46 -2.89 1.37
C LEU A 85 -4.37 -3.20 2.87
N ALA A 86 -3.45 -2.60 3.60
CA ALA A 86 -3.20 -2.97 4.98
C ALA A 86 -4.32 -2.50 5.93
N ASP A 87 -4.38 -3.13 7.10
CA ASP A 87 -5.15 -2.59 8.23
C ASP A 87 -4.48 -1.34 8.81
N ASP A 88 -5.23 -0.55 9.58
CA ASP A 88 -4.65 0.50 10.41
C ASP A 88 -3.60 -0.06 11.39
N TRP A 89 -2.71 0.81 11.87
CA TRP A 89 -1.76 0.45 12.92
C TRP A 89 -2.45 0.05 14.22
N VAL A 90 -1.89 -0.97 14.89
CA VAL A 90 -2.42 -1.50 16.15
C VAL A 90 -1.30 -1.57 17.18
N GLY A 91 -1.62 -1.15 18.40
CA GLY A 91 -0.69 -1.18 19.54
C GLY A 91 -0.75 -2.50 20.28
N GLY A 92 0.42 -3.01 20.65
CA GLY A 92 0.58 -4.20 21.46
C GLY A 92 1.90 -4.19 22.23
N THR A 93 2.30 -5.35 22.71
CA THR A 93 3.60 -5.59 23.34
C THR A 93 4.45 -6.49 22.42
N PRO A 94 5.73 -6.77 22.75
CA PRO A 94 6.47 -7.80 22.04
C PRO A 94 5.81 -9.18 22.06
N ARG A 95 5.00 -9.49 23.08
CA ARG A 95 4.33 -10.79 23.25
C ARG A 95 2.88 -10.79 22.74
N ASP A 96 2.17 -9.67 22.92
CA ASP A 96 0.75 -9.56 22.62
C ASP A 96 0.54 -8.73 21.37
N PHE A 97 -0.24 -9.26 20.42
CA PHE A 97 -0.51 -8.59 19.14
C PHE A 97 -1.28 -7.28 19.36
N ARG A 98 -2.24 -7.29 20.29
CA ARG A 98 -3.01 -6.12 20.74
C ARG A 98 -3.06 -6.12 22.26
N ASP A 99 -2.81 -4.97 22.86
CA ASP A 99 -2.91 -4.78 24.32
C ASP A 99 -3.96 -3.72 24.71
N GLY A 100 -4.65 -3.15 23.73
CA GLY A 100 -5.69 -2.13 23.93
C GLY A 100 -5.16 -0.72 24.19
N ARG A 101 -3.84 -0.52 24.35
CA ARG A 101 -3.27 0.82 24.50
C ARG A 101 -3.34 1.57 23.17
N ARG A 102 -3.68 2.85 23.24
CA ARG A 102 -3.73 3.73 22.07
C ARG A 102 -2.32 3.98 21.53
N LEU A 103 -2.19 4.04 20.21
CA LEU A 103 -0.96 4.48 19.55
C LEU A 103 -0.93 6.01 19.43
N SER A 104 0.26 6.58 19.55
CA SER A 104 0.52 7.97 19.17
C SER A 104 0.67 8.03 17.65
N LEU A 105 -0.31 8.62 16.98
CA LEU A 105 -0.36 8.75 15.53
C LEU A 105 -0.32 10.24 15.14
N ASP A 106 0.33 10.55 14.03
CA ASP A 106 0.32 11.88 13.44
C ASP A 106 -1.00 12.17 12.69
N ALA A 107 -1.10 13.36 12.09
CA ALA A 107 -2.28 13.80 11.34
C ALA A 107 -2.59 12.93 10.10
N TYR A 108 -1.65 12.11 9.66
CA TYR A 108 -1.78 11.22 8.51
C TYR A 108 -1.97 9.75 8.92
N GLY A 109 -2.03 9.45 10.22
CA GLY A 109 -2.22 8.10 10.75
C GLY A 109 -0.94 7.29 10.89
N TRP A 110 0.24 7.91 10.78
CA TRP A 110 1.52 7.23 10.98
C TRP A 110 1.94 7.25 12.44
N VAL A 111 2.63 6.20 12.89
CA VAL A 111 3.14 6.11 14.27
C VAL A 111 4.20 7.19 14.48
N SER A 112 3.89 8.16 15.35
CA SER A 112 4.80 9.25 15.68
C SER A 112 5.68 8.92 16.88
N SER A 113 5.19 8.10 17.82
CA SER A 113 5.96 7.63 18.97
C SER A 113 5.38 6.35 19.56
N LEU A 114 6.23 5.59 20.26
CA LEU A 114 5.84 4.41 21.03
C LEU A 114 6.02 4.67 22.53
N ALA A 115 5.04 4.26 23.33
CA ALA A 115 5.21 4.19 24.78
C ALA A 115 6.23 3.08 25.14
N GLU A 116 6.67 3.08 26.40
CA GLU A 116 7.56 2.03 26.88
C GLU A 116 6.95 0.63 26.65
N ASN A 117 7.80 -0.27 26.12
CA ASN A 117 7.43 -1.64 25.76
C ASN A 117 6.22 -1.75 24.81
N GLN A 118 5.92 -0.70 24.05
CA GLN A 118 4.87 -0.70 23.03
C GLN A 118 5.47 -1.06 21.66
N VAL A 119 4.76 -1.90 20.93
CA VAL A 119 5.08 -2.26 19.54
C VAL A 119 3.87 -1.90 18.70
N ALA A 120 4.11 -1.23 17.56
CA ALA A 120 3.07 -1.01 16.57
C ALA A 120 3.15 -2.09 15.47
N ARG A 121 2.01 -2.62 15.07
CA ARG A 121 1.89 -3.60 13.99
C ARG A 121 0.85 -3.19 12.97
N MET A 122 1.07 -3.57 11.73
CA MET A 122 0.13 -3.39 10.63
C MET A 122 0.10 -4.68 9.80
N VAL A 123 -1.08 -5.25 9.60
CA VAL A 123 -1.25 -6.44 8.75
C VAL A 123 -1.35 -5.97 7.30
N ILE A 124 -0.38 -6.31 6.47
CA ILE A 124 -0.36 -5.97 5.05
C ILE A 124 -1.11 -7.03 4.24
N PHE A 125 -0.82 -8.29 4.51
CA PHE A 125 -1.52 -9.43 3.91
C PHE A 125 -1.90 -10.44 4.98
N GLY A 126 -3.17 -10.83 5.02
CA GLY A 126 -3.68 -11.85 5.93
C GLY A 126 -3.04 -13.22 5.68
N ARG A 127 -3.19 -14.15 6.63
CA ARG A 127 -2.63 -15.51 6.51
C ARG A 127 -3.10 -16.19 5.23
N ASP A 128 -4.39 -16.12 4.94
CA ASP A 128 -5.03 -16.84 3.84
C ASP A 128 -5.24 -15.95 2.60
N ALA A 129 -4.68 -14.75 2.59
CA ALA A 129 -4.74 -13.87 1.43
C ALA A 129 -3.97 -14.47 0.24
N ILE A 130 -4.63 -14.54 -0.91
CA ILE A 130 -3.94 -14.76 -2.19
C ILE A 130 -3.16 -13.48 -2.46
N ARG A 131 -1.82 -13.52 -2.53
CA ARG A 131 -1.00 -12.32 -2.69
C ARG A 131 0.05 -12.50 -3.79
N PRO A 132 0.51 -11.41 -4.42
CA PRO A 132 1.67 -11.48 -5.31
C PRO A 132 2.93 -11.75 -4.48
N GLU A 133 3.57 -12.90 -4.72
CA GLU A 133 4.91 -13.15 -4.17
C GLU A 133 5.97 -12.30 -4.88
N GLY A 134 7.09 -12.06 -4.21
CA GLY A 134 8.23 -11.39 -4.82
C GLY A 134 9.04 -10.53 -3.86
N VAL A 135 9.90 -9.70 -4.45
CA VAL A 135 10.71 -8.73 -3.71
C VAL A 135 9.99 -7.39 -3.66
N TYR A 136 9.85 -6.87 -2.45
CA TYR A 136 9.24 -5.59 -2.15
C TYR A 136 10.24 -4.67 -1.48
N THR A 137 10.06 -3.37 -1.68
CA THR A 137 10.87 -2.32 -1.08
C THR A 137 10.01 -1.48 -0.16
N LEU A 138 10.21 -1.60 1.15
CA LEU A 138 9.64 -0.73 2.17
C LEU A 138 10.45 0.55 2.18
N LYS A 139 9.89 1.65 1.73
CA LYS A 139 10.46 2.99 1.91
C LYS A 139 9.82 3.62 3.12
N TYR A 140 10.60 4.28 3.97
CA TYR A 140 10.07 5.00 5.12
C TYR A 140 10.83 6.30 5.40
N GLN A 141 10.13 7.26 5.98
CA GLN A 141 10.73 8.47 6.52
C GLN A 141 10.91 8.35 8.04
N GLY A 142 11.85 9.13 8.55
CA GLY A 142 12.19 9.17 9.96
C GLY A 142 13.08 8.03 10.47
N SER A 143 13.09 7.84 11.79
CA SER A 143 13.98 6.92 12.48
C SER A 143 13.17 6.05 13.42
N GLY A 144 13.29 4.76 13.19
CA GLY A 144 12.63 3.72 13.95
C GLY A 144 13.11 2.35 13.51
N GLU A 145 12.84 1.36 14.35
CA GLU A 145 13.20 -0.03 14.09
C GLU A 145 12.06 -0.77 13.43
N PHE A 146 12.07 -0.75 12.10
CA PHE A 146 11.17 -1.57 11.30
C PHE A 146 11.66 -3.01 11.18
N GLY A 147 10.70 -3.92 11.21
CA GLY A 147 10.87 -5.34 10.95
C GLY A 147 9.58 -5.93 10.39
N PHE A 148 9.63 -7.23 10.11
CA PHE A 148 8.49 -7.98 9.61
C PHE A 148 8.30 -9.23 10.45
N GLU A 149 7.04 -9.64 10.59
CA GLU A 149 6.67 -10.93 11.17
C GLU A 149 6.02 -11.81 10.07
N GLY A 150 6.08 -13.13 10.24
CA GLY A 150 5.54 -14.11 9.30
C GLY A 150 6.49 -14.44 8.15
N GLY A 151 5.94 -14.58 6.94
CA GLY A 151 6.60 -15.20 5.78
C GLY A 151 7.51 -14.26 5.01
N VAL A 152 8.27 -13.43 5.73
CA VAL A 152 9.05 -12.33 5.17
C VAL A 152 10.53 -12.53 5.45
N GLU A 153 11.32 -12.54 4.40
CA GLU A 153 12.78 -12.59 4.47
C GLU A 153 13.34 -11.18 4.21
N VAL A 154 14.09 -10.62 5.16
CA VAL A 154 14.75 -9.32 4.96
C VAL A 154 16.04 -9.54 4.16
N LEU A 155 16.11 -8.95 2.96
CA LEU A 155 17.23 -9.10 2.05
C LEU A 155 18.30 -8.03 2.26
N SER A 156 17.88 -6.79 2.52
CA SER A 156 18.79 -5.69 2.79
C SER A 156 18.13 -4.61 3.64
N ARG A 157 18.95 -3.88 4.40
CA ARG A 157 18.54 -2.71 5.18
C ARG A 157 19.42 -1.53 4.79
N ALA A 158 18.79 -0.40 4.49
CA ALA A 158 19.44 0.89 4.27
C ALA A 158 18.63 1.97 5.01
N LYS A 159 19.20 3.17 5.18
CA LYS A 159 18.48 4.27 5.81
C LYS A 159 17.23 4.61 5.02
N GLY A 160 16.06 4.49 5.66
CA GLY A 160 14.76 4.76 5.03
C GLY A 160 14.31 3.71 4.01
N GLU A 161 14.99 2.55 3.94
CA GLU A 161 14.62 1.49 2.99
C GLU A 161 14.91 0.08 3.53
N LEU A 162 13.94 -0.83 3.43
CA LEU A 162 14.15 -2.28 3.58
C LEU A 162 13.74 -2.99 2.29
N LYS A 163 14.58 -3.90 1.78
CA LYS A 163 14.17 -4.85 0.73
C LYS A 163 13.82 -6.17 1.38
N VAL A 164 12.65 -6.70 1.06
CA VAL A 164 12.13 -7.93 1.65
C VAL A 164 11.57 -8.85 0.57
N ARG A 165 11.71 -10.16 0.77
CA ARG A 165 11.02 -11.17 -0.04
C ARG A 165 9.80 -11.66 0.70
N ILE A 166 8.66 -11.61 0.03
CA ILE A 166 7.37 -12.13 0.52
C ILE A 166 7.05 -13.42 -0.24
N ARG A 167 6.68 -14.46 0.51
CA ARG A 167 6.19 -15.75 0.01
C ARG A 167 4.80 -16.04 0.59
N ASN A 168 4.07 -16.98 -0.01
CA ASN A 168 2.83 -17.48 0.56
C ASN A 168 3.08 -18.34 1.81
N GLY A 169 2.01 -18.54 2.60
CA GLY A 169 1.96 -19.52 3.69
C GLY A 169 1.74 -18.94 5.08
N THR A 170 2.01 -17.64 5.30
CA THR A 170 1.71 -16.96 6.57
C THR A 170 1.33 -15.50 6.33
N ALA A 171 0.82 -14.83 7.36
CA ALA A 171 0.53 -13.40 7.29
C ALA A 171 1.83 -12.60 7.04
N VAL A 172 1.68 -11.41 6.45
CA VAL A 172 2.74 -10.42 6.30
C VAL A 172 2.37 -9.25 7.20
N VAL A 173 3.15 -9.06 8.26
CA VAL A 173 2.91 -8.01 9.25
C VAL A 173 4.12 -7.10 9.30
N LEU A 174 3.90 -5.80 9.10
CA LEU A 174 4.91 -4.77 9.36
C LEU A 174 4.92 -4.49 10.87
N ARG A 175 6.12 -4.43 11.45
CA ARG A 175 6.33 -4.19 12.87
C ARG A 175 7.27 -3.01 13.08
N LEU A 176 6.93 -2.14 14.01
CA LEU A 176 7.77 -1.05 14.50
C LEU A 176 7.96 -1.21 16.02
N SER A 177 9.21 -1.38 16.46
CA SER A 177 9.52 -1.61 17.89
C SER A 177 10.25 -0.51 18.61
N ALA A 178 10.76 0.45 17.87
CA ALA A 178 11.37 1.64 18.43
C ALA A 178 11.10 2.80 17.48
N THR A 179 10.83 3.96 18.05
CA THR A 179 10.89 5.26 17.38
C THR A 179 12.01 6.04 18.05
N SER A 180 12.78 6.83 17.31
CA SER A 180 13.65 7.78 17.99
C SER A 180 12.81 8.84 18.70
N PRO A 181 13.20 9.25 19.92
CA PRO A 181 12.51 10.30 20.65
C PRO A 181 12.60 11.66 19.96
#